data_AF-A0A524CHW9-F1
#
_entry.id   AF-A0A524CHW9-F1
#
_cell.length_a   1.000
_cell.length_b   1.000
_cell.length_c   1.000
_cell.angle_alpha   90.00
_cell.angle_beta   90.00
_cell.angle_gamma   90.00
#
_symmetry.space_group_name_H-M   'P 1'
#
loop_
_entity.id
_entity.type
_entity.pdbx_description
1 polymer ?
#
loop_
_entity_poly.entity_id
_entity_poly.type
_entity_poly.pdbx_seq_one_letter_code
_entity_poly.pdbx_strand_id
1 'polypeptide(L)'
;MHTYGEIDDSLRTKQYLPIARHVWRIHKEVGWDVWEEASSSLRGSIEEIMRTRMTESIMTSKELIDGKINEEDAEKTITYTLFPPAILTRSDLQQGAMKLLHGESIDSSFILVDDLTEEVFTIINCHMEDGLPADFWFAGVKEDDELLDRRHMRLGYKLREIPKRTKNFTKCANALIDILKDVR
;
A
#
# COMPACT_ATOMS: atom_id res chain seq x y z
N MET A 1 -28.56 -11.46 -15.34
CA MET A 1 -27.43 -10.51 -15.43
C MET A 1 -27.46 -9.73 -14.13
N HIS A 2 -26.41 -9.87 -13.29
CA HIS A 2 -26.41 -9.29 -11.95
C HIS A 2 -26.18 -7.77 -11.99
N THR A 3 -26.89 -7.04 -11.15
CA THR A 3 -26.81 -5.56 -11.06
C THR A 3 -26.06 -5.11 -9.81
N TYR A 4 -25.51 -3.89 -9.82
CA TYR A 4 -24.84 -3.30 -8.65
C TYR A 4 -25.76 -3.20 -7.43
N GLY A 5 -27.08 -3.08 -7.64
CA GLY A 5 -28.07 -3.09 -6.58
C GLY A 5 -28.18 -4.43 -5.84
N GLU A 6 -27.72 -5.53 -6.43
CA GLU A 6 -27.78 -6.87 -5.83
C GLU A 6 -26.62 -7.16 -4.86
N ILE A 7 -25.60 -6.29 -4.81
CA ILE A 7 -24.49 -6.40 -3.86
C ILE A 7 -24.99 -5.87 -2.52
N ASP A 8 -24.73 -6.56 -1.41
CA ASP A 8 -25.16 -6.13 -0.07
C ASP A 8 -24.58 -4.75 0.27
N ASP A 9 -25.44 -3.80 0.69
CA ASP A 9 -25.05 -2.46 1.13
C ASP A 9 -24.18 -2.45 2.40
N SER A 10 -24.18 -3.56 3.16
CA SER A 10 -23.29 -3.75 4.31
C SER A 10 -21.82 -3.91 3.92
N LEU A 11 -21.53 -4.25 2.66
CA LEU A 11 -20.17 -4.39 2.16
C LEU A 11 -19.55 -3.00 1.99
N ARG A 12 -18.64 -2.64 2.90
CA ARG A 12 -17.93 -1.35 2.92
C ARG A 12 -17.23 -0.99 1.60
N THR A 13 -16.87 -2.00 0.80
CA THR A 13 -16.20 -1.82 -0.49
C THR A 13 -17.17 -1.60 -1.66
N LYS A 14 -18.48 -1.84 -1.48
CA LYS A 14 -19.50 -1.70 -2.54
C LYS A 14 -19.43 -0.32 -3.20
N GLN A 15 -19.35 0.74 -2.39
CA GLN A 15 -19.28 2.14 -2.88
C GLN A 15 -18.11 2.44 -3.82
N TYR A 16 -17.06 1.62 -3.83
CA TYR A 16 -15.89 1.81 -4.70
C TYR A 16 -15.99 0.99 -6.00
N LEU A 17 -16.89 0.01 -6.10
CA LEU A 17 -17.10 -0.76 -7.33
C LEU A 17 -17.53 0.07 -8.55
N PRO A 18 -18.25 1.20 -8.42
CA PRO A 18 -18.49 2.10 -9.56
C PRO A 18 -17.20 2.70 -10.14
N ILE A 19 -16.14 2.87 -9.34
CA ILE A 19 -14.83 3.32 -9.82
C ILE A 19 -14.25 2.28 -10.78
N ALA A 20 -14.36 0.99 -10.44
CA ALA A 20 -13.97 -0.11 -11.33
C ALA A 20 -14.77 -0.13 -12.65
N ARG A 21 -16.01 0.39 -12.67
CA ARG A 21 -16.78 0.54 -13.92
C ARG A 21 -16.17 1.57 -14.87
N HIS A 22 -15.51 2.62 -14.35
CA HIS A 22 -14.80 3.58 -15.20
C HIS A 22 -13.59 2.95 -15.86
N VAL A 23 -12.83 2.14 -15.10
CA VAL A 23 -11.70 1.36 -15.63
C VAL A 23 -12.17 0.37 -16.71
N TRP A 24 -13.27 -0.35 -16.46
CA TRP A 24 -13.85 -1.27 -17.45
C TRP A 24 -14.35 -0.55 -18.71
N ARG A 25 -14.93 0.63 -18.58
CA ARG A 25 -15.36 1.44 -19.73
C ARG A 25 -14.17 1.90 -20.55
N ILE A 26 -13.11 2.37 -19.91
CA ILE A 26 -11.87 2.74 -20.59
C ILE A 26 -11.33 1.53 -21.35
N HIS A 27 -11.16 0.39 -20.68
CA HIS A 27 -10.69 -0.85 -21.32
C HIS A 27 -11.52 -1.26 -22.54
N LYS A 28 -12.86 -1.14 -22.48
CA LYS A 28 -13.72 -1.44 -23.63
C LYS A 28 -13.51 -0.50 -24.83
N GLU A 29 -13.11 0.75 -24.59
CA GLU A 29 -12.87 1.73 -25.65
C GLU A 29 -11.44 1.65 -26.21
N VAL A 30 -10.44 1.43 -25.36
CA VAL A 30 -9.01 1.46 -25.75
C VAL A 30 -8.39 0.09 -25.99
N GLY A 31 -9.06 -0.98 -25.58
CA GLY A 31 -8.60 -2.36 -25.73
C GLY A 31 -7.65 -2.83 -24.63
N TRP A 32 -7.18 -4.07 -24.78
CA TRP A 32 -6.28 -4.75 -23.83
C TRP A 32 -4.85 -4.20 -23.90
N ASP A 33 -4.34 -3.94 -25.10
CA ASP A 33 -2.95 -3.51 -25.31
C ASP A 33 -2.64 -2.19 -24.59
N VAL A 34 -3.58 -1.24 -24.62
CA VAL A 34 -3.45 0.04 -23.90
C VAL A 34 -3.52 -0.15 -22.38
N TRP A 35 -4.31 -1.12 -21.90
CA TRP A 35 -4.36 -1.46 -20.48
C TRP A 35 -3.03 -2.06 -19.98
N GLU A 36 -2.43 -2.93 -20.78
CA GLU A 36 -1.12 -3.53 -20.48
C GLU A 36 0.00 -2.49 -20.48
N GLU A 37 0.00 -1.56 -21.44
CA GLU A 37 0.92 -0.42 -21.48
C GLU A 37 0.73 0.50 -20.25
N ALA A 38 -0.51 0.86 -19.92
CA ALA A 38 -0.82 1.69 -18.76
C ALA A 38 -0.40 1.02 -17.44
N SER A 39 -0.67 -0.28 -17.29
CA SER A 39 -0.28 -1.06 -16.12
C SER A 39 1.24 -1.13 -15.96
N SER A 40 1.96 -1.25 -17.07
CA SER A 40 3.43 -1.23 -17.07
C SER A 40 3.98 0.14 -16.64
N SER A 41 3.37 1.23 -17.10
CA SER A 41 3.74 2.60 -16.70
C SER A 41 3.51 2.90 -15.20
N LEU A 42 2.56 2.19 -14.58
CA LEU A 42 2.18 2.38 -13.19
C LEU A 42 3.34 2.08 -12.21
N ARG A 43 4.29 1.21 -12.58
CA ARG A 43 5.47 0.87 -11.75
C ARG A 43 6.23 2.12 -11.31
N GLY A 44 6.56 2.99 -12.27
CA GLY A 44 7.34 4.19 -12.00
C GLY A 44 6.55 5.22 -11.19
N SER A 45 5.27 5.40 -11.50
CA SER A 45 4.44 6.42 -10.85
C SER A 45 4.05 6.09 -9.41
N ILE A 46 3.87 4.80 -9.07
CA ILE A 46 3.48 4.40 -7.71
C ILE A 46 4.56 4.80 -6.70
N GLU A 47 5.84 4.56 -6.98
CA GLU A 47 6.90 4.93 -6.04
C GLU A 47 6.94 6.44 -5.83
N GLU A 48 6.91 7.23 -6.90
CA GLU A 48 6.97 8.68 -6.80
C GLU A 48 5.80 9.25 -5.97
N ILE A 49 4.57 8.83 -6.27
CA ILE A 49 3.37 9.28 -5.57
C ILE A 49 3.42 8.85 -4.09
N MET A 50 3.75 7.60 -3.81
CA MET A 50 3.76 7.07 -2.45
C MET A 50 4.89 7.66 -1.62
N ARG A 51 6.10 7.79 -2.19
CA ARG A 51 7.26 8.40 -1.55
C ARG A 51 6.96 9.83 -1.14
N THR A 52 6.33 10.62 -2.03
CA THR A 52 5.95 12.00 -1.73
C THR A 52 4.99 12.04 -0.53
N ARG A 53 3.90 11.26 -0.58
CA ARG A 53 2.90 11.22 0.50
C ARG A 53 3.48 10.75 1.84
N MET A 54 4.32 9.73 1.84
CA MET A 54 4.94 9.23 3.09
C MET A 54 5.95 10.21 3.65
N THR A 55 6.74 10.86 2.78
CA THR A 55 7.69 11.89 3.20
C THR A 55 6.96 13.05 3.85
N GLU A 56 5.90 13.56 3.21
CA GLU A 56 5.05 14.61 3.75
C GLU A 56 4.43 14.19 5.09
N SER A 57 3.91 12.97 5.18
CA SER A 57 3.30 12.47 6.43
C SER A 57 4.30 12.39 7.58
N ILE A 58 5.54 11.93 7.32
CA ILE A 58 6.63 11.94 8.31
C ILE A 58 6.99 13.37 8.72
N MET A 59 7.12 14.28 7.75
CA MET A 59 7.44 15.68 8.02
C MET A 59 6.37 16.36 8.88
N THR A 60 5.09 16.24 8.50
CA THR A 60 3.96 16.78 9.26
C THR A 60 3.90 16.19 10.67
N SER A 61 4.18 14.88 10.82
CA SER A 61 4.23 14.24 12.13
C SER A 61 5.32 14.83 13.03
N LYS A 62 6.53 15.05 12.46
CA LYS A 62 7.65 15.67 13.18
C LYS A 62 7.34 17.11 13.56
N GLU A 63 6.76 17.89 12.65
CA GLU A 63 6.38 19.28 12.92
C GLU A 63 5.30 19.41 13.99
N LEU A 64 4.36 18.46 14.03
CA LEU A 64 3.35 18.40 15.09
C LEU A 64 3.99 18.08 16.46
N ILE A 65 4.86 17.07 16.54
CA ILE A 65 5.57 16.70 17.78
C ILE A 65 6.45 17.85 18.28
N ASP A 66 7.18 18.50 17.35
CA ASP A 66 8.06 19.62 17.65
C ASP A 66 7.28 20.89 18.07
N GLY A 67 5.95 20.87 18.04
CA GLY A 67 5.09 22.00 18.36
C GLY A 67 5.14 23.13 17.33
N LYS A 68 5.61 22.85 16.11
CA LYS A 68 5.65 23.82 14.99
C LYS A 68 4.27 24.03 14.37
N ILE A 69 3.43 22.99 14.40
CA ILE A 69 2.00 23.08 14.06
C ILE A 69 1.25 23.24 15.38
N ASN A 70 0.58 24.37 15.55
CA ASN A 70 -0.25 24.60 16.73
C ASN A 70 -1.56 23.78 16.66
N GLU A 71 -2.26 23.67 17.78
CA GLU A 71 -3.49 22.86 17.88
C GLU A 71 -4.56 23.28 16.86
N GLU A 72 -4.80 24.59 16.68
CA GLU A 72 -5.80 25.11 15.75
C GLU A 72 -5.48 24.75 14.28
N ASP A 73 -4.20 24.84 13.90
CA ASP A 73 -3.73 24.47 12.57
C ASP A 73 -3.72 22.95 12.39
N ALA A 74 -3.47 22.17 13.44
CA ALA A 74 -3.48 20.71 13.40
C ALA A 74 -4.87 20.16 13.05
N GLU A 75 -5.95 20.78 13.56
CA GLU A 75 -7.33 20.39 13.26
C GLU A 75 -7.74 20.63 11.79
N LYS A 76 -7.06 21.58 11.14
CA LYS A 76 -7.30 21.99 9.75
C LYS A 76 -6.32 21.32 8.77
N THR A 77 -5.28 20.68 9.29
CA THR A 77 -4.25 20.01 8.50
C THR A 77 -4.61 18.55 8.30
N ILE A 78 -4.65 18.14 7.03
CA ILE A 78 -4.89 16.75 6.62
C ILE A 78 -3.55 16.10 6.28
N THR A 79 -3.36 14.90 6.81
CA THR A 79 -2.21 14.03 6.56
C THR A 79 -2.70 12.66 6.07
N TYR A 80 -1.80 11.85 5.53
CA TYR A 80 -2.12 10.49 5.15
C TYR A 80 -1.84 9.54 6.32
N THR A 81 -2.74 8.59 6.56
CA THR A 81 -2.40 7.45 7.40
C THR A 81 -1.26 6.69 6.76
N LEU A 82 -0.32 6.16 7.54
CA LEU A 82 0.81 5.45 6.96
C LEU A 82 0.37 4.22 6.16
N PHE A 83 -0.64 3.52 6.67
CA PHE A 83 -1.16 2.35 5.99
C PHE A 83 -2.68 2.13 6.17
N PRO A 84 -3.45 1.96 5.07
CA PRO A 84 -3.04 2.22 3.67
C PRO A 84 -2.81 3.73 3.41
N PRO A 85 -1.77 4.14 2.65
CA PRO A 85 -1.39 5.55 2.38
C PRO A 85 -2.36 6.31 1.44
N ALA A 86 -3.60 5.84 1.38
CA ALA A 86 -4.70 6.45 0.65
C ALA A 86 -5.81 6.96 1.58
N ILE A 87 -5.75 6.64 2.89
CA ILE A 87 -6.69 7.18 3.87
C ILE A 87 -6.14 8.47 4.43
N LEU A 88 -7.00 9.48 4.46
CA LEU A 88 -6.70 10.79 5.02
C LEU A 88 -7.16 10.83 6.49
N THR A 89 -6.40 11.50 7.33
CA THR A 89 -6.76 11.80 8.71
C THR A 89 -6.41 13.24 9.05
N ARG A 90 -7.10 13.84 10.03
CA ARG A 90 -6.60 15.07 10.63
C ARG A 90 -5.27 14.78 11.34
N SER A 91 -4.36 15.75 11.28
CA SER A 91 -3.01 15.59 11.81
C SER A 91 -2.99 15.37 13.33
N ASP A 92 -3.86 16.06 14.08
CA ASP A 92 -4.01 15.90 15.53
C ASP A 92 -4.50 14.49 15.93
N LEU A 93 -5.29 13.84 15.07
CA LEU A 93 -5.81 12.49 15.31
C LEU A 93 -4.86 11.38 14.86
N GLN A 94 -3.83 11.71 14.07
CA GLN A 94 -3.00 10.71 13.40
C GLN A 94 -2.35 9.76 14.39
N GLN A 95 -1.72 10.30 15.43
CA GLN A 95 -1.01 9.50 16.44
C GLN A 95 -1.95 8.50 17.12
N GLY A 96 -3.07 8.99 17.68
CA GLY A 96 -4.03 8.14 18.38
C GLY A 96 -4.69 7.11 17.46
N ALA A 97 -5.05 7.52 16.23
CA ALA A 97 -5.65 6.61 15.26
C ALA A 97 -4.70 5.48 14.85
N MET A 98 -3.42 5.78 14.60
CA MET A 98 -2.44 4.76 14.25
C MET A 98 -2.16 3.81 15.42
N LYS A 99 -2.07 4.33 16.66
CA LYS A 99 -1.95 3.49 17.87
C LYS A 99 -3.12 2.52 18.01
N LEU A 100 -4.34 2.98 17.77
CA LEU A 100 -5.54 2.16 17.86
C LEU A 100 -5.60 1.08 16.78
N LEU A 101 -5.16 1.40 15.55
CA LEU A 101 -5.22 0.48 14.42
C LEU A 101 -4.09 -0.54 14.43
N HIS A 102 -2.88 -0.11 14.78
CA HIS A 102 -1.65 -0.85 14.51
C HIS A 102 -0.78 -1.05 15.75
N GLY A 103 -1.05 -0.35 16.85
CA GLY A 103 -0.27 -0.40 18.08
C GLY A 103 0.80 0.69 18.17
N GLU A 104 1.61 0.63 19.23
CA GLU A 104 2.60 1.66 19.56
C GLU A 104 3.78 1.66 18.59
N SER A 105 4.29 0.48 18.22
CA SER A 105 5.39 0.37 17.25
C SER A 105 5.23 -0.87 16.41
N ILE A 106 5.25 -0.69 15.09
CA ILE A 106 4.92 -1.74 14.14
C ILE A 106 5.45 -1.43 12.75
N ASP A 107 5.82 -2.51 12.07
CA ASP A 107 6.05 -2.56 10.64
C ASP A 107 4.80 -3.02 9.90
N SER A 108 4.29 -2.16 9.02
CA SER A 108 3.21 -2.50 8.12
C SER A 108 3.73 -2.61 6.69
N SER A 109 3.42 -3.73 6.03
CA SER A 109 3.82 -3.97 4.63
C SER A 109 2.59 -4.11 3.73
N PHE A 110 2.56 -3.32 2.67
CA PHE A 110 1.63 -3.50 1.57
C PHE A 110 2.30 -4.22 0.42
N ILE A 111 1.58 -5.15 -0.18
CA ILE A 111 2.12 -6.00 -1.22
C ILE A 111 1.15 -5.93 -2.38
N LEU A 112 1.59 -5.34 -3.48
CA LEU A 112 0.84 -5.35 -4.72
C LEU A 112 1.24 -6.60 -5.49
N VAL A 113 0.24 -7.32 -5.98
CA VAL A 113 0.42 -8.46 -6.87
C VAL A 113 -0.09 -8.04 -8.24
N ASP A 114 0.70 -8.33 -9.26
CA ASP A 114 0.30 -8.15 -10.65
C ASP A 114 -0.60 -9.32 -11.05
N ASP A 115 -1.85 -9.01 -11.39
CA ASP A 115 -2.85 -10.01 -11.77
C ASP A 115 -2.52 -10.73 -13.09
N LEU A 116 -1.65 -10.17 -13.95
CA LEU A 116 -1.24 -10.79 -15.22
C LEU A 116 -0.14 -11.82 -15.02
N THR A 117 0.87 -11.46 -14.24
CA THR A 117 2.07 -12.30 -14.02
C THR A 117 1.92 -13.21 -12.81
N GLU A 118 0.96 -12.92 -11.93
CA GLU A 118 0.78 -13.49 -10.59
C GLU A 118 2.02 -13.30 -9.69
N GLU A 119 2.76 -12.23 -9.91
CA GLU A 119 4.01 -11.92 -9.22
C GLU A 119 3.87 -10.72 -8.30
N VAL A 120 4.72 -10.65 -7.27
CA VAL A 120 4.83 -9.43 -6.45
C VAL A 120 5.32 -8.30 -7.35
N PHE A 121 4.48 -7.28 -7.48
CA PHE A 121 4.75 -6.09 -8.26
C PHE A 121 5.64 -5.13 -7.50
N THR A 122 5.22 -4.76 -6.28
CA THR A 122 5.99 -3.92 -5.36
C THR A 122 5.61 -4.21 -3.92
N ILE A 123 6.55 -3.96 -3.01
CA ILE A 123 6.33 -3.96 -1.57
C ILE A 123 6.56 -2.55 -1.07
N ILE A 124 5.64 -2.08 -0.25
CA ILE A 124 5.73 -0.81 0.45
C ILE A 124 5.75 -1.14 1.93
N ASN A 125 6.86 -0.92 2.59
CA ASN A 125 6.97 -1.10 4.03
C ASN A 125 7.06 0.26 4.73
N CYS A 126 6.46 0.32 5.90
CA CYS A 126 6.18 1.54 6.63
C CYS A 126 6.36 1.26 8.12
N HIS A 127 7.28 1.98 8.76
CA HIS A 127 7.58 1.89 10.18
C HIS A 127 6.82 2.95 10.96
N MET A 128 6.28 2.54 12.10
CA MET A 128 5.72 3.47 13.07
C MET A 128 6.38 3.33 14.44
N GLU A 129 6.56 4.48 15.08
CA GLU A 129 6.99 4.61 16.47
C GLU A 129 6.04 5.55 17.19
N ASP A 130 5.54 5.09 18.33
CA ASP A 130 4.55 5.81 19.14
C ASP A 130 3.33 6.27 18.32
N GLY A 131 2.87 5.43 17.37
CA GLY A 131 1.78 5.75 16.44
C GLY A 131 2.11 6.77 15.36
N LEU A 132 3.39 7.13 15.18
CA LEU A 132 3.81 8.12 14.20
C LEU A 132 4.71 7.50 13.12
N PRO A 133 4.54 7.93 11.86
CA PRO A 133 5.45 7.65 10.76
C PRO A 133 6.92 7.92 11.14
N ALA A 134 7.76 6.90 11.08
CA ALA A 134 9.19 7.04 11.36
C ALA A 134 10.05 6.86 10.10
N ASP A 135 9.77 5.82 9.31
CA ASP A 135 10.56 5.43 8.15
C ASP A 135 9.73 4.62 7.15
N PHE A 136 10.18 4.53 5.90
CA PHE A 136 9.57 3.67 4.88
C PHE A 136 10.59 3.21 3.86
N TRP A 137 10.33 2.06 3.25
CA TRP A 137 11.10 1.58 2.11
C TRP A 137 10.21 0.92 1.07
N PHE A 138 10.71 0.88 -0.16
CA PHE A 138 10.06 0.24 -1.30
C PHE A 138 10.93 -0.91 -1.80
N ALA A 139 10.30 -1.98 -2.25
CA ALA A 139 10.96 -2.99 -3.09
C ALA A 139 10.17 -3.28 -4.36
N GLY A 140 10.87 -3.66 -5.42
CA GLY A 140 10.29 -4.03 -6.71
C GLY A 140 9.94 -2.87 -7.63
N VAL A 141 10.30 -1.64 -7.25
CA VAL A 141 10.10 -0.49 -8.15
C VAL A 141 11.17 -0.42 -9.23
N LYS A 142 12.37 -0.94 -8.93
CA LYS A 142 13.41 -1.17 -9.93
C LYS A 142 13.28 -2.59 -10.48
N GLU A 143 13.58 -2.76 -11.77
CA GLU A 143 13.55 -4.08 -12.42
C GLU A 143 14.50 -5.08 -11.73
N ASP A 144 15.64 -4.60 -11.21
CA ASP A 144 16.69 -5.41 -10.59
C ASP A 144 16.69 -5.35 -9.05
N ASP A 145 15.53 -5.32 -8.42
CA ASP A 145 15.46 -5.28 -6.96
C ASP A 145 15.86 -6.64 -6.35
N GLU A 146 17.08 -6.70 -5.79
CA GLU A 146 17.63 -7.91 -5.18
C GLU A 146 16.72 -8.51 -4.11
N LEU A 147 15.93 -7.69 -3.40
CA LEU A 147 15.04 -8.21 -2.36
C LEU A 147 13.95 -9.11 -2.95
N LEU A 148 13.40 -8.73 -4.11
CA LEU A 148 12.38 -9.52 -4.78
C LEU A 148 12.96 -10.70 -5.56
N ASP A 149 14.13 -10.50 -6.17
CA ASP A 149 14.71 -11.40 -7.15
C ASP A 149 15.74 -12.39 -6.59
N ARG A 150 16.21 -12.19 -5.36
CA ARG A 150 17.03 -13.18 -4.66
C ARG A 150 16.18 -14.39 -4.25
N ARG A 151 16.74 -15.58 -4.49
CA ARG A 151 16.16 -16.83 -3.98
C ARG A 151 16.21 -16.85 -2.46
N HIS A 152 15.07 -16.99 -1.81
CA HIS A 152 15.00 -17.07 -0.36
C HIS A 152 15.47 -18.44 0.13
N MET A 153 16.42 -18.48 1.06
CA MET A 153 17.06 -19.73 1.52
C MET A 153 16.05 -20.74 2.10
N ARG A 154 15.04 -20.25 2.83
CA ARG A 154 13.99 -21.10 3.44
C ARG A 154 12.96 -21.60 2.43
N LEU A 155 12.62 -20.80 1.41
CA LEU A 155 11.54 -21.12 0.48
C LEU A 155 12.04 -21.82 -0.79
N GLY A 156 13.30 -21.61 -1.17
CA GLY A 156 13.89 -22.17 -2.38
C GLY A 156 13.46 -21.48 -3.68
N TYR A 157 12.64 -20.42 -3.61
CA TYR A 157 12.22 -19.60 -4.73
C TYR A 157 12.26 -18.11 -4.38
N LYS A 158 12.06 -17.25 -5.39
CA LYS A 158 12.11 -15.79 -5.26
C LYS A 158 10.91 -15.26 -4.48
N LEU A 159 11.08 -14.15 -3.76
CA LEU A 159 9.98 -13.50 -3.06
C LEU A 159 8.90 -13.03 -4.05
N ARG A 160 9.32 -12.60 -5.25
CA ARG A 160 8.47 -12.25 -6.40
C ARG A 160 7.47 -13.35 -6.79
N GLU A 161 7.84 -14.63 -6.62
CA GLU A 161 7.04 -15.79 -7.05
C GLU A 161 6.03 -16.29 -6.00
N ILE A 162 6.00 -15.75 -4.77
CA ILE A 162 5.15 -16.27 -3.69
C ILE A 162 3.65 -16.32 -4.06
N PRO A 163 3.06 -15.29 -4.70
CA PRO A 163 1.63 -15.33 -5.04
C PRO A 163 1.31 -16.49 -6.00
N LYS A 164 2.07 -16.62 -7.09
CA LYS A 164 2.01 -17.72 -8.07
C LYS A 164 2.13 -19.12 -7.46
N ARG A 165 2.95 -19.27 -6.42
CA ARG A 165 3.18 -20.56 -5.73
C ARG A 165 2.07 -20.91 -4.74
N THR A 166 1.57 -19.93 -4.01
CA THR A 166 0.59 -20.15 -2.93
C THR A 166 -0.85 -20.19 -3.43
N LYS A 167 -1.17 -19.41 -4.48
CA LYS A 167 -2.51 -19.26 -5.08
C LYS A 167 -3.62 -18.93 -4.08
N ASN A 168 -3.24 -18.39 -2.92
CA ASN A 168 -4.13 -18.04 -1.82
C ASN A 168 -3.54 -16.84 -1.10
N PHE A 169 -4.26 -15.72 -1.07
CA PHE A 169 -3.74 -14.47 -0.52
C PHE A 169 -3.41 -14.53 0.97
N THR A 170 -4.15 -15.31 1.77
CA THR A 170 -3.83 -15.49 3.20
C THR A 170 -2.50 -16.22 3.38
N LYS A 171 -2.27 -17.30 2.63
CA LYS A 171 -0.98 -18.03 2.64
C LYS A 171 0.15 -17.16 2.10
N CYS A 172 -0.12 -16.38 1.06
CA CYS A 172 0.80 -15.41 0.48
C CYS A 172 1.23 -14.39 1.55
N ALA A 173 0.27 -13.77 2.23
CA ALA A 173 0.51 -12.79 3.28
C ALA A 173 1.35 -13.39 4.43
N ASN A 174 1.00 -14.57 4.93
CA ASN A 174 1.75 -15.23 6.01
C ASN A 174 3.20 -15.54 5.59
N ALA A 175 3.39 -16.08 4.37
CA ALA A 175 4.72 -16.38 3.85
C ALA A 175 5.58 -15.11 3.69
N LEU A 176 4.97 -14.01 3.24
CA LEU A 176 5.63 -12.72 3.08
C LEU A 176 5.98 -12.10 4.43
N ILE A 177 5.06 -12.10 5.40
CA ILE A 177 5.33 -11.64 6.78
C ILE A 177 6.55 -12.35 7.36
N ASP A 178 6.63 -13.67 7.21
CA ASP A 178 7.72 -14.44 7.78
C ASP A 178 9.07 -14.20 7.10
N ILE A 179 9.11 -13.58 5.92
CA ILE A 179 10.36 -13.15 5.28
C ILE A 179 10.68 -11.70 5.62
N LEU A 180 9.66 -10.84 5.62
CA LEU A 180 9.84 -9.41 5.90
C LEU A 180 10.28 -9.16 7.34
N LYS A 181 9.97 -10.06 8.28
CA LYS A 181 10.55 -10.09 9.63
C LYS A 181 12.07 -10.31 9.65
N ASP A 182 12.68 -10.85 8.60
CA ASP A 182 14.14 -11.03 8.52
C ASP A 182 14.82 -9.82 7.84
N VAL A 183 14.05 -8.93 7.21
CA VAL A 183 14.54 -7.72 6.56
C VAL A 183 14.71 -6.58 7.57
N ARG A 184 13.97 -6.60 8.69
CA ARG A 184 14.01 -5.59 9.74
C ARG A 184 14.14 -6.21 11.12
#